data_AF-A0A5C7H2Z8-F1
#
_entry.id   AF-A0A5C7H2Z8-F1
#
_cell.length_a   1.000
_cell.length_b   1.000
_cell.length_c   1.000
_cell.angle_alpha   90.00
_cell.angle_beta   90.00
_cell.angle_gamma   90.00
#
_symmetry.space_group_name_H-M   'P 1'
#
loop_
_entity.id
_entity.type
_entity.pdbx_description
1 polymer ?
#
loop_
_entity_poly.entity_id
_entity_poly.type
_entity_poly.pdbx_seq_one_letter_code
_entity_poly.pdbx_strand_id
1 'polypeptide(L)'
;MTDLEGNIVDVPNPSGHGPGYRYFGAVKKLLGVRELFEKPLELRKRRMRYDIYKRIDASYYRYRDEEDGVLEKVEHPARRRFCLRRNEMEKEKKEKKEKEREFIVHVPLPDEKEIENMVLEKKKMELLSKYAIVCLIFKAR
;
A
#
# COMPACT_ATOMS: atom_id res chain seq x y z
N MET A 1 54.38 24.44 -44.74
CA MET A 1 53.47 24.29 -43.58
C MET A 1 52.47 23.20 -43.91
N THR A 2 52.10 22.33 -42.97
CA THR A 2 50.96 21.41 -43.11
C THR A 2 49.72 22.03 -42.49
N ASP A 3 48.54 21.72 -43.01
CA ASP A 3 47.27 22.22 -42.45
C ASP A 3 46.98 21.60 -41.08
N LEU A 4 45.97 22.12 -40.37
CA LEU A 4 45.55 21.68 -39.03
C LEU A 4 45.18 20.18 -38.96
N GLU A 5 44.87 19.55 -40.10
CA GLU A 5 44.57 18.13 -40.26
C GLU A 5 45.78 17.28 -40.69
N GLY A 6 46.96 17.89 -40.82
CA GLY A 6 48.21 17.21 -41.14
C GLY A 6 48.38 16.81 -42.61
N ASN A 7 47.56 17.36 -43.51
CA ASN A 7 47.74 17.21 -44.95
C ASN A 7 48.92 18.06 -45.44
N ILE A 8 49.69 17.50 -46.39
CA ILE A 8 50.88 18.16 -46.96
C ILE A 8 50.41 19.18 -47.99
N VAL A 9 50.69 20.45 -47.74
CA VAL A 9 50.56 21.52 -48.73
C VAL A 9 51.89 21.62 -49.47
N ASP A 10 51.86 21.42 -50.79
CA ASP A 10 53.04 21.54 -51.65
C ASP A 10 53.48 23.00 -51.74
N VAL A 11 54.44 23.38 -50.90
CA VAL A 11 55.12 24.68 -51.00
C VAL A 11 56.29 24.53 -51.97
N PRO A 12 56.34 25.29 -53.08
CA PRO A 12 57.43 25.19 -54.05
C PRO A 12 58.76 25.62 -53.41
N ASN A 13 59.74 24.71 -53.43
CA ASN A 13 61.04 24.90 -52.80
C ASN A 13 62.01 25.58 -53.80
N PRO A 14 62.67 26.71 -53.47
CA PRO A 14 63.48 27.46 -54.44
C PRO A 14 64.83 26.82 -54.79
N SER A 15 65.25 25.74 -54.10
CA SER A 15 66.59 25.17 -54.21
C SER A 15 66.69 23.88 -55.04
N GLY A 16 65.68 23.54 -55.86
CA GLY A 16 65.76 22.49 -56.89
C GLY A 16 65.86 21.02 -56.42
N HIS A 17 66.12 20.76 -55.14
CA HIS A 17 65.95 19.42 -54.57
C HIS A 17 64.46 19.15 -54.35
N GLY A 18 63.94 18.16 -55.07
CA GLY A 18 62.54 17.75 -55.03
C GLY A 18 62.05 17.49 -53.60
N PRO A 19 60.74 17.64 -53.34
CA PRO A 19 60.19 17.54 -52.00
C PRO A 19 60.54 16.19 -51.38
N GLY A 20 61.51 16.18 -50.47
CA GLY A 20 61.91 14.97 -49.76
C GLY A 20 60.69 14.40 -49.05
N TYR A 21 60.48 13.09 -49.18
CA TYR A 21 59.37 12.38 -48.56
C TYR A 21 59.39 12.59 -47.03
N ARG A 22 58.52 13.46 -46.51
CA ARG A 22 58.35 13.72 -45.07
C ARG A 22 57.17 12.90 -44.56
N TYR A 23 57.46 11.70 -44.08
CA TYR A 23 56.46 10.68 -43.73
C TYR A 23 55.61 10.96 -42.48
N PHE A 24 55.80 12.07 -41.77
CA PHE A 24 55.25 12.28 -40.42
C PHE A 24 53.71 12.26 -40.31
N GLY A 25 52.98 12.72 -41.33
CA GLY A 25 51.50 12.74 -41.31
C GLY A 25 50.86 11.39 -41.63
N ALA A 26 51.53 10.57 -42.45
CA ALA A 26 51.03 9.25 -42.85
C ALA A 26 51.11 8.23 -41.70
N VAL A 27 52.05 8.40 -40.76
CA VAL A 27 52.24 7.48 -39.61
C VAL A 27 50.97 7.34 -38.77
N LYS A 28 50.19 8.43 -38.60
CA LYS A 28 48.95 8.43 -37.83
C LYS A 28 47.84 7.55 -38.42
N LYS A 29 47.93 7.23 -39.71
CA LYS A 29 46.93 6.42 -40.43
C LYS A 29 47.31 4.93 -40.49
N LEU A 30 48.49 4.55 -39.99
CA LEU A 30 48.93 3.16 -39.96
C LEU A 30 48.11 2.34 -38.94
N LEU A 31 47.79 1.10 -39.31
CA LEU A 31 47.19 0.10 -38.42
C LEU A 31 48.09 -0.06 -37.17
N GLY A 32 47.51 -0.09 -35.97
CA GLY A 32 48.25 -0.10 -34.70
C GLY A 32 48.66 1.29 -34.18
N VAL A 33 49.19 2.20 -35.00
CA VAL A 33 49.47 3.58 -34.55
C VAL A 33 48.16 4.36 -34.40
N ARG A 34 47.24 4.18 -35.34
CA ARG A 34 45.91 4.80 -35.32
C ARG A 34 45.12 4.42 -34.06
N GLU A 35 45.19 3.17 -33.63
CA GLU A 35 44.50 2.63 -32.46
C GLU A 35 44.98 3.26 -31.15
N LEU A 36 46.26 3.67 -31.08
CA LEU A 36 46.81 4.37 -29.90
C LEU A 36 46.28 5.79 -29.73
N PHE A 37 45.79 6.41 -30.81
CA PHE A 37 45.24 7.77 -30.80
C PHE A 37 43.71 7.82 -30.93
N GLU A 38 43.05 6.67 -31.20
CA GLU A 38 41.59 6.56 -31.19
C GLU A 38 41.08 6.57 -29.74
N LYS A 39 40.36 7.63 -29.36
CA LYS A 39 39.75 7.70 -28.02
C LYS A 39 38.80 6.51 -27.85
N PRO A 40 38.89 5.76 -26.73
CA PRO A 40 37.96 4.67 -26.47
C PRO A 40 36.53 5.23 -26.51
N LEU A 41 35.65 4.54 -27.26
CA LEU A 41 34.25 4.93 -27.39
C LEU A 41 33.66 5.13 -25.99
N GLU A 42 33.14 6.34 -25.74
CA GLU A 42 32.54 6.64 -24.44
C GLU A 42 31.35 5.69 -24.20
N LEU A 43 31.54 4.74 -23.27
CA LEU A 43 30.49 3.82 -22.89
C LEU A 43 29.34 4.63 -22.26
N ARG A 44 28.16 4.59 -22.88
CA ARG A 44 26.96 5.19 -22.30
C ARG A 44 26.70 4.54 -20.95
N LYS A 45 26.76 5.33 -19.87
CA LYS A 45 26.45 4.87 -18.52
C LYS A 45 24.99 4.40 -18.50
N ARG A 46 24.74 3.18 -18.01
CA ARG A 46 23.37 2.71 -17.75
C ARG A 46 22.75 3.57 -16.65
N ARG A 47 21.43 3.80 -16.74
CA ARG A 47 20.71 4.51 -15.68
C ARG A 47 20.88 3.76 -14.37
N MET A 48 21.34 4.48 -13.35
CA MET A 48 21.43 3.95 -11.99
C MET A 48 20.05 4.00 -11.34
N ARG A 49 19.81 3.18 -10.32
CA ARG A 49 18.56 3.22 -9.54
C ARG A 49 18.26 4.65 -9.03
N TYR A 50 19.30 5.38 -8.66
CA TYR A 50 19.22 6.78 -8.25
C TYR A 50 18.58 7.71 -9.32
N ASP A 51 18.89 7.50 -10.60
CA ASP A 51 18.30 8.28 -11.70
C ASP A 51 16.83 7.96 -11.90
N ILE A 52 16.42 6.74 -11.53
CA ILE A 52 15.02 6.32 -11.53
C ILE A 52 14.31 6.98 -10.36
N TYR A 53 14.85 6.90 -9.14
CA TYR A 53 14.27 7.53 -7.96
C TYR A 53 14.07 9.04 -8.11
N LYS A 54 15.02 9.74 -8.76
CA LYS A 54 14.90 11.17 -9.07
C LYS A 54 13.73 11.53 -9.99
N ARG A 55 13.23 10.56 -10.77
CA ARG A 55 12.14 10.75 -11.74
C ARG A 55 10.81 10.20 -11.24
N ILE A 56 10.76 9.69 -10.01
CA ILE A 56 9.50 9.25 -9.41
C ILE A 56 8.75 10.49 -8.93
N ASP A 57 7.72 10.88 -9.68
CA ASP A 57 6.84 12.01 -9.37
C ASP A 57 5.62 11.56 -8.57
N ALA A 58 4.83 12.53 -8.07
CA ALA A 58 3.57 12.27 -7.37
C ALA A 58 2.59 11.37 -8.15
N SER A 59 2.66 11.40 -9.49
CA SER A 59 1.89 10.52 -10.37
C SER A 59 2.17 9.03 -10.15
N TYR A 60 3.40 8.66 -9.76
CA TYR A 60 3.75 7.27 -9.44
C TYR A 60 2.98 6.74 -8.23
N TYR A 61 2.76 7.61 -7.25
CA TYR A 61 1.98 7.30 -6.05
C TYR A 61 0.47 7.54 -6.24
N ARG A 62 0.02 7.78 -7.47
CA ARG A 62 -1.41 7.93 -7.83
C ARG A 62 -2.15 9.06 -7.10
N TYR A 63 -1.42 10.01 -6.52
CA TYR A 63 -2.00 11.18 -5.85
C TYR A 63 -2.88 12.05 -6.76
N ARG A 64 -2.77 11.90 -8.09
CA ARG A 64 -3.64 12.60 -9.06
C ARG A 64 -4.97 11.89 -9.33
N ASP A 65 -5.05 10.57 -9.11
CA ASP A 65 -6.26 9.78 -9.42
C ASP A 65 -7.36 9.95 -8.37
N GLU A 66 -7.02 10.43 -7.17
CA GLU A 66 -7.96 10.57 -6.06
C GLU A 66 -8.95 11.74 -6.26
N GLU A 67 -8.61 12.77 -7.06
CA GLU A 67 -9.45 13.96 -7.22
C GLU A 67 -10.51 13.87 -8.34
N ASP A 68 -10.34 12.99 -9.33
CA ASP A 68 -11.29 12.88 -10.46
C ASP A 68 -12.62 12.18 -10.09
N GLY A 69 -12.72 11.62 -8.88
CA GLY A 69 -13.94 10.99 -8.35
C GLY A 69 -14.38 9.72 -9.10
N VAL A 70 -13.60 9.24 -10.09
CA VAL A 70 -13.89 8.01 -10.85
C VAL A 70 -13.89 6.80 -9.93
N LEU A 71 -12.93 6.76 -8.98
CA LEU A 71 -12.84 5.70 -7.98
C LEU A 71 -14.12 5.62 -7.14
N GLU A 72 -14.63 6.77 -6.68
CA GLU A 72 -15.85 6.83 -5.87
C GLU A 72 -17.08 6.31 -6.63
N LYS A 73 -17.24 6.67 -7.90
CA LYS A 73 -18.36 6.21 -8.74
C LYS A 73 -18.39 4.70 -8.92
N VAL A 74 -17.22 4.06 -9.00
CA VAL A 74 -17.09 2.61 -9.16
C VAL A 74 -17.23 1.89 -7.81
N GLU A 75 -16.66 2.46 -6.76
CA GLU A 75 -16.68 1.85 -5.42
C GLU A 75 -18.04 1.98 -4.73
N HIS A 76 -18.74 3.11 -4.86
CA HIS A 76 -20.02 3.35 -4.20
C HIS A 76 -21.08 2.26 -4.48
N PRO A 77 -21.34 1.83 -5.73
CA PRO A 77 -22.28 0.72 -5.98
C PRO A 77 -21.76 -0.61 -5.43
N ALA A 78 -20.45 -0.86 -5.46
CA ALA A 78 -19.87 -2.07 -4.89
C ALA A 78 -20.01 -2.11 -3.35
N ARG A 79 -19.72 -0.99 -2.67
CA ARG A 79 -19.92 -0.80 -1.24
C ARG A 79 -21.39 -0.97 -0.85
N ARG A 80 -22.31 -0.36 -1.60
CA ARG A 80 -23.76 -0.48 -1.37
C ARG A 80 -24.23 -1.94 -1.49
N ARG A 81 -23.78 -2.66 -2.52
CA ARG A 81 -24.07 -4.11 -2.70
C ARG A 81 -23.56 -4.93 -1.51
N PHE A 82 -22.35 -4.63 -1.03
CA PHE A 82 -21.76 -5.32 0.12
C PHE A 82 -22.55 -5.07 1.42
N CYS A 83 -22.93 -3.82 1.69
CA CYS A 83 -23.75 -3.47 2.85
C CYS A 83 -25.13 -4.14 2.80
N LEU A 84 -25.79 -4.14 1.63
CA LEU A 84 -27.09 -4.82 1.46
C LEU A 84 -26.97 -6.31 1.76
N ARG A 85 -25.98 -6.99 1.16
CA ARG A 85 -25.73 -8.42 1.39
C ARG A 85 -25.45 -8.73 2.87
N ARG A 86 -24.67 -7.88 3.55
CA ARG A 86 -24.41 -8.02 4.99
C ARG A 86 -25.69 -7.88 5.81
N ASN A 87 -26.51 -6.87 5.52
CA ASN A 87 -27.77 -6.63 6.22
C ASN A 87 -28.75 -7.79 6.02
N GLU A 88 -28.83 -8.35 4.81
CA GLU A 88 -29.62 -9.56 4.52
C GLU A 88 -29.15 -10.75 5.35
N MET A 89 -27.85 -11.04 5.36
CA MET A 89 -27.28 -12.10 6.20
C MET A 89 -27.55 -11.88 7.70
N GLU A 90 -27.53 -10.64 8.18
CA GLU A 90 -27.83 -10.33 9.57
C GLU A 90 -29.32 -10.53 9.89
N LYS A 91 -30.23 -10.17 8.96
CA LYS A 91 -31.67 -10.43 9.10
C LYS A 91 -31.97 -11.92 9.13
N GLU A 92 -31.43 -12.69 8.18
CA GLU A 92 -31.59 -14.15 8.15
C GLU A 92 -31.07 -14.81 9.44
N LYS A 93 -29.95 -14.33 9.99
CA LYS A 93 -29.42 -14.82 11.26
C LYS A 93 -30.34 -14.48 12.44
N LYS A 94 -30.95 -13.29 12.45
CA LYS A 94 -31.91 -12.89 13.49
C LYS A 94 -33.17 -13.75 13.41
N GLU A 95 -33.73 -13.93 12.23
CA GLU A 95 -34.90 -14.78 12.00
C GLU A 95 -34.64 -16.23 12.38
N LYS A 96 -33.45 -16.77 12.08
CA LYS A 96 -33.05 -18.12 12.53
C LYS A 96 -32.99 -18.20 14.06
N LYS A 97 -32.38 -17.21 14.71
CA LYS A 97 -32.32 -17.14 16.18
C LYS A 97 -33.69 -16.96 16.82
N GLU A 98 -34.61 -16.23 16.19
CA GLU A 98 -35.98 -16.08 16.66
C GLU A 98 -36.75 -17.39 16.54
N LYS A 99 -36.65 -18.09 15.40
CA LYS A 99 -37.22 -19.43 15.22
C LYS A 99 -36.65 -20.47 16.19
N GLU A 100 -35.35 -20.39 16.50
CA GLU A 100 -34.71 -21.22 17.51
C GLU A 100 -35.21 -20.91 18.94
N ARG A 101 -35.57 -19.64 19.22
CA ARG A 101 -36.14 -19.21 20.51
C ARG A 101 -37.62 -19.55 20.65
N GLU A 102 -38.36 -19.60 19.55
CA GLU A 102 -39.81 -19.83 19.54
C GLU A 102 -40.19 -21.30 19.81
N PHE A 103 -39.26 -22.25 19.76
CA PHE A 103 -39.57 -23.67 19.96
C PHE A 103 -38.84 -24.29 21.15
N ILE A 104 -39.47 -24.20 22.33
CA ILE A 104 -39.11 -24.98 23.52
C ILE A 104 -40.32 -25.84 23.89
N VAL A 105 -40.26 -27.14 23.57
CA VAL A 105 -41.38 -28.09 23.79
C VAL A 105 -41.58 -28.41 25.27
N HIS A 106 -40.51 -28.38 26.05
CA HIS A 106 -40.56 -28.73 27.46
C HIS A 106 -39.96 -27.62 28.30
N VAL A 107 -40.83 -26.89 28.97
CA VAL A 107 -40.45 -25.95 30.02
C VAL A 107 -40.35 -26.76 31.32
N PRO A 108 -39.19 -26.79 32.00
CA PRO A 108 -39.10 -27.44 33.30
C PRO A 108 -39.95 -26.64 34.29
N LEU A 109 -41.04 -27.26 34.74
CA LEU A 109 -41.92 -26.69 35.75
C LEU A 109 -41.47 -27.21 37.12
N PRO A 110 -41.29 -26.33 38.12
CA PRO A 110 -40.95 -26.75 39.48
C PRO A 110 -42.10 -27.54 40.10
N ASP A 111 -41.76 -28.53 40.93
CA ASP A 111 -42.75 -29.34 41.64
C ASP A 111 -43.44 -28.52 42.75
N GLU A 112 -44.64 -28.94 43.17
CA GLU A 112 -45.45 -28.25 44.19
C GLU A 112 -44.67 -27.92 45.47
N LYS A 113 -43.85 -28.87 45.95
CA LYS A 113 -43.01 -28.68 47.15
C LYS A 113 -41.94 -27.62 46.95
N GLU A 114 -41.40 -27.53 45.74
CA GLU A 114 -40.37 -26.56 45.38
C GLU A 114 -40.98 -25.15 45.30
N ILE A 115 -42.19 -25.05 44.77
CA ILE A 115 -42.99 -23.81 44.77
C ILE A 115 -43.25 -23.35 46.20
N GLU A 116 -43.70 -24.24 47.09
CA GLU A 116 -43.96 -23.92 48.50
C GLU A 116 -42.73 -23.36 49.20
N ASN A 117 -41.57 -24.02 49.02
CA ASN A 117 -40.31 -23.58 49.61
C ASN A 117 -39.87 -22.22 49.07
N MET A 118 -39.95 -22.00 47.75
CA MET A 118 -39.62 -20.71 47.14
C MET A 118 -40.53 -19.58 47.63
N VAL A 119 -41.83 -19.84 47.78
CA VAL A 119 -42.79 -18.86 48.30
C VAL A 119 -42.50 -18.55 49.76
N LEU A 120 -42.17 -19.57 50.57
CA LEU A 120 -41.76 -19.39 51.96
C LEU A 120 -40.50 -18.54 52.08
N GLU A 121 -39.47 -18.81 51.29
CA GLU A 121 -38.23 -18.03 51.29
C GLU A 121 -38.45 -16.59 50.85
N LYS A 122 -39.23 -16.35 49.78
CA LYS A 122 -39.60 -14.99 49.36
C LYS A 122 -40.33 -14.23 50.46
N LYS A 123 -41.31 -14.86 51.11
CA LYS A 123 -42.03 -14.25 52.24
C LYS A 123 -41.11 -13.99 53.43
N LYS A 124 -40.19 -14.90 53.76
CA LYS A 124 -39.18 -14.69 54.80
C LYS A 124 -38.30 -13.48 54.49
N MET A 125 -37.78 -13.38 53.26
CA MET A 125 -36.96 -12.25 52.82
C MET A 125 -37.74 -10.94 52.81
N GLU A 126 -39.01 -10.96 52.38
CA GLU A 126 -39.86 -9.77 52.38
C GLU A 126 -40.17 -9.28 53.79
N LEU A 127 -40.48 -10.20 54.72
CA LEU A 127 -40.62 -9.87 56.14
C LEU A 127 -39.32 -9.31 56.70
N LEU A 128 -38.18 -9.96 56.42
CA LEU A 128 -36.87 -9.46 56.82
C LEU A 128 -36.60 -8.07 56.24
N SER A 129 -36.94 -7.80 54.98
CA SER A 129 -36.80 -6.48 54.37
C SER A 129 -37.67 -5.43 55.07
N LYS A 130 -38.95 -5.73 55.28
CA LYS A 130 -39.90 -4.86 56.00
C LYS A 130 -39.40 -4.56 57.42
N TYR A 131 -38.97 -5.57 58.16
CA TYR A 131 -38.54 -5.41 59.55
C TYR A 131 -37.08 -4.94 59.69
N ALA A 132 -36.22 -5.13 58.69
CA ALA A 132 -34.87 -4.56 58.66
C ALA A 132 -34.95 -3.04 58.50
N ILE A 133 -35.87 -2.54 57.65
CA ILE A 133 -36.15 -1.11 57.52
C ILE A 133 -36.66 -0.55 58.86
N VAL A 134 -37.59 -1.25 59.53
CA VAL A 134 -38.09 -0.84 60.86
C VAL A 134 -36.99 -0.86 61.92
N CYS A 135 -36.10 -1.86 61.92
CA CYS A 135 -34.98 -1.95 62.86
C CYS A 135 -33.95 -0.82 62.66
N LEU A 136 -33.67 -0.45 61.41
CA LEU A 136 -32.82 0.70 61.08
C LEU A 136 -33.44 2.03 61.56
N ILE A 137 -34.76 2.19 61.40
CA ILE A 137 -35.49 3.38 61.87
C ILE A 137 -35.48 3.47 63.41
N PHE A 138 -35.63 2.34 64.11
CA PHE A 138 -35.67 2.33 65.58
C PHE A 138 -34.30 2.51 66.23
N LYS A 139 -33.20 2.21 65.52
CA LYS A 139 -31.82 2.34 65.99
C LYS A 139 -31.22 3.73 65.75
N ALA A 140 -31.86 4.56 64.94
CA ALA A 140 -31.45 5.92 64.60
C ALA A 140 -32.16 7.01 65.44
N ARG A 141 -32.86 6.61 66.51
CA ARG A 141 -33.56 7.47 67.46
C ARG A 141 -32.98 7.26 68.85
#